data_AF-A0A967DFK2-F1
#
_entry.id   AF-A0A967DFK2-F1
#
_cell.length_a   1.000
_cell.length_b   1.000
_cell.length_c   1.000
_cell.angle_alpha   90.00
_cell.angle_beta   90.00
_cell.angle_gamma   90.00
#
_symmetry.space_group_name_H-M   'P 1'
#
loop_
_entity.id
_entity.type
_entity.pdbx_description
1 polymer ?
#
loop_
_entity_poly.entity_id
_entity_poly.type
_entity_poly.pdbx_seq_one_letter_code
_entity_poly.pdbx_strand_id
1 'polypeptide(L)' 'MNRNVTLTIDEDLLLAARKLALDRNTSVNAMIRDYLATETTQAQRRAESRATLEKFFNDPVVRIGKIDWKREDLYDRKL' A
#
# COMPACT_ATOMS: atom_id res chain seq x y z
N MET A 1 -10.86 16.61 6.09
CA MET A 1 -10.50 17.79 6.90
C MET A 1 -9.01 18.01 6.74
N ASN A 2 -8.55 19.21 6.37
CA ASN A 2 -7.13 19.45 6.06
C ASN A 2 -6.40 19.95 7.31
N ARG A 3 -5.13 19.54 7.48
CA ARG A 3 -4.22 19.99 8.54
C ARG A 3 -2.92 20.49 7.90
N ASN A 4 -2.34 21.54 8.47
CA ASN A 4 -1.05 22.06 8.03
C ASN A 4 0.08 21.35 8.77
N VAL A 5 1.19 21.13 8.07
CA VAL A 5 2.43 20.57 8.62
C VAL A 5 3.56 21.54 8.32
N THR A 6 4.32 21.91 9.34
CA THR A 6 5.55 22.69 9.19
C THR A 6 6.74 21.74 9.27
N LEU A 7 7.67 21.86 8.33
CA LEU A 7 8.86 21.02 8.24
C LEU A 7 10.10 21.90 8.15
N THR A 8 11.08 21.62 9.00
CA THR A 8 12.43 22.20 8.88
C THR A 8 13.26 21.26 8.02
N ILE A 9 13.82 21.79 6.93
CA ILE A 9 14.76 21.07 6.05
C ILE A 9 15.97 21.95 5.78
N ASP A 10 17.03 21.30 5.34
CA ASP A 10 18.23 21.94 4.84
C ASP A 10 17.93 22.90 3.67
N GLU A 11 18.64 24.03 3.62
CA GLU A 11 18.40 25.09 2.63
C GLU A 11 18.78 24.64 1.22
N ASP A 12 19.90 23.94 1.05
CA ASP A 12 20.36 23.45 -0.24
C ASP A 12 19.38 22.40 -0.78
N LEU A 13 18.87 21.53 0.11
CA LEU A 13 17.82 20.58 -0.25
C LEU A 13 16.53 21.28 -0.69
N LEU A 14 16.10 22.32 0.01
CA LEU A 14 14.91 23.09 -0.37
C LEU A 14 15.09 23.77 -1.74
N LEU A 15 16.28 24.30 -2.02
CA LEU A 15 16.60 24.93 -3.30
C LEU A 15 16.55 23.91 -4.44
N ALA A 16 17.18 22.75 -4.26
CA ALA A 16 17.14 21.66 -5.22
C ALA A 16 15.70 21.16 -5.47
N ALA A 17 14.91 21.01 -4.41
CA ALA A 17 13.52 20.60 -4.51
C ALA A 17 12.67 21.64 -5.27
N ARG A 18 12.89 22.95 -5.04
CA ARG A 18 12.19 24.01 -5.78
C ARG A 18 12.53 24.00 -7.27
N LYS A 19 13.80 23.81 -7.61
CA LYS A 19 14.23 23.67 -9.01
C LYS A 19 13.54 22.49 -9.68
N LEU A 20 13.56 21.33 -9.03
CA LEU A 20 12.88 20.13 -9.53
C LEU A 20 11.36 20.32 -9.67
N ALA A 21 10.73 21.02 -8.72
CA ALA A 21 9.31 21.34 -8.79
C ALA A 21 8.99 22.19 -10.02
N LEU A 22 9.82 23.19 -10.30
CA LEU A 22 9.69 24.05 -11.47
C LEU A 22 9.83 23.24 -12.77
N ASP A 23 10.87 22.41 -12.87
CA ASP A 23 11.12 21.56 -14.05
C ASP A 23 9.95 20.60 -14.32
N ARG A 24 9.24 20.17 -13.27
CA ARG A 24 8.06 19.30 -13.34
C ARG A 24 6.72 20.04 -13.39
N ASN A 25 6.74 21.37 -13.49
CA ASN A 25 5.55 22.23 -13.46
C ASN A 25 4.62 21.93 -12.26
N THR A 26 5.20 21.75 -11.08
CA THR A 26 4.51 21.42 -9.82
C THR A 26 5.06 22.26 -8.67
N SER A 27 4.69 21.94 -7.43
CA SER A 27 5.20 22.59 -6.21
C SER A 27 5.85 21.58 -5.27
N VAL A 28 6.76 22.06 -4.41
CA VAL A 28 7.35 21.24 -3.34
C VAL A 28 6.28 20.61 -2.46
N ASN A 29 5.25 21.37 -2.08
CA ASN A 29 4.14 20.84 -1.28
C ASN A 29 3.33 19.76 -2.01
N ALA A 30 3.16 19.87 -3.33
CA ALA A 30 2.52 18.81 -4.12
C ALA A 30 3.39 17.54 -4.12
N MET A 31 4.70 17.67 -4.36
CA MET A 31 5.61 16.52 -4.31
C MET A 31 5.65 15.84 -2.93
N ILE A 32 5.64 16.62 -1.84
CA ILE A 32 5.57 16.08 -0.48
C ILE A 32 4.27 15.30 -0.27
N ARG A 33 3.12 15.87 -0.71
CA ARG A 33 1.83 15.19 -0.61
C ARG A 33 1.80 13.88 -1.39
N ASP A 34 2.31 13.89 -2.62
CA ASP A 34 2.33 12.70 -3.48
C ASP A 34 3.24 11.61 -2.90
N TYR A 35 4.40 11.99 -2.38
CA TYR A 35 5.31 11.08 -1.69
C TYR A 35 4.63 10.45 -0.47
N LEU A 36 4.06 11.26 0.42
CA LEU A 36 3.38 10.76 1.61
C LEU A 36 2.19 9.86 1.27
N ALA A 37 1.41 10.22 0.25
CA ALA A 37 0.29 9.39 -0.22
C ALA A 37 0.77 8.03 -0.73
N THR A 38 1.87 8.01 -1.49
CA THR A 38 2.46 6.77 -2.04
C THR A 38 2.98 5.88 -0.92
N GLU A 39 3.76 6.43 0.01
CA GLU A 39 4.34 5.69 1.13
C GLU A 39 3.25 5.12 2.06
N THR A 40 2.25 5.93 2.41
CA THR A 40 1.16 5.49 3.28
C THR A 40 0.26 4.47 2.61
N THR A 41 -0.04 4.61 1.32
CA THR A 41 -0.83 3.61 0.57
C THR A 41 -0.13 2.25 0.55
N GLN A 42 1.18 2.22 0.35
CA GLN A 42 1.94 0.97 0.37
C GLN A 42 1.94 0.32 1.76
N ALA A 43 2.17 1.10 2.82
CA ALA A 43 2.12 0.61 4.19
C ALA A 43 0.73 0.08 4.55
N GLN A 44 -0.32 0.81 4.17
CA GLN A 44 -1.70 0.46 4.47
C GLN A 44 -2.16 -0.78 3.71
N ARG A 45 -1.87 -0.92 2.40
CA ARG A 45 -2.19 -2.14 1.65
C ARG A 45 -1.60 -3.40 2.28
N ARG A 46 -0.35 -3.31 2.78
CA ARG A 46 0.29 -4.43 3.48
C ARG A 46 -0.42 -4.76 4.79
N ALA A 47 -0.76 -3.74 5.58
CA ALA A 47 -1.48 -3.91 6.82
C ALA A 47 -2.89 -4.51 6.60
N GLU A 48 -3.64 -4.00 5.62
CA GLU A 48 -4.97 -4.48 5.26
C GLU A 48 -4.96 -5.92 4.74
N SER A 49 -3.98 -6.28 3.90
CA SER A 49 -3.81 -7.65 3.42
C SER A 49 -3.55 -8.61 4.58
N ARG A 50 -2.68 -8.21 5.51
CA ARG A 50 -2.38 -9.00 6.71
C ARG A 50 -3.60 -9.16 7.60
N ALA A 51 -4.33 -8.08 7.88
CA ALA A 51 -5.54 -8.11 8.70
C ALA A 51 -6.63 -8.98 8.06
N THR A 52 -6.74 -8.96 6.72
CA THR A 52 -7.69 -9.79 5.97
C THR A 52 -7.34 -11.28 6.09
N LEU A 53 -6.05 -11.64 5.96
CA LEU A 53 -5.59 -13.01 6.16
C LEU A 53 -5.80 -13.48 7.61
N GLU A 54 -5.45 -12.66 8.59
CA GLU A 54 -5.67 -12.97 10.02
C GLU A 54 -7.15 -13.18 10.32
N LYS A 55 -8.04 -12.35 9.75
CA LYS A 55 -9.49 -12.54 9.88
C LYS A 55 -9.94 -13.86 9.24
N PHE A 56 -9.43 -14.19 8.06
CA PHE A 56 -9.78 -15.44 7.36
C PHE A 56 -9.32 -16.70 8.12
N PHE A 57 -8.14 -16.65 8.74
CA PHE A 57 -7.63 -17.77 9.54
C PHE A 57 -8.39 -17.96 10.86
N ASN A 58 -8.79 -16.86 11.50
CA ASN A 58 -9.45 -16.90 12.81
C ASN A 58 -10.98 -17.12 12.71
N ASP A 59 -11.60 -16.71 11.61
CA ASP A 59 -13.04 -16.90 11.35
C ASP A 59 -13.22 -17.54 9.96
N PRO A 60 -12.99 -18.86 9.83
CA PRO A 60 -13.09 -19.55 8.56
C PRO A 60 -14.54 -19.52 8.07
N VAL A 61 -14.79 -18.71 7.04
CA VAL A 61 -16.09 -18.54 6.37
C VAL A 61 -16.60 -19.85 5.74
N VAL A 62 -15.74 -20.85 5.58
CA VAL A 62 -16.06 -22.15 4.97
C VAL A 62 -15.78 -23.27 5.96
N ARG A 63 -16.76 -24.15 6.17
CA ARG A 63 -16.52 -25.44 6.85
C ARG A 63 -15.71 -26.32 5.92
N ILE A 64 -14.45 -26.53 6.27
CA ILE A 64 -13.59 -27.52 5.61
C ILE A 64 -14.17 -28.89 5.94
N GLY A 65 -14.67 -29.60 4.92
CA GLY A 65 -15.09 -30.98 5.03
C GLY A 65 -13.91 -31.92 5.27
N LYS A 66 -14.15 -33.23 5.27
CA LYS A 66 -13.06 -34.20 5.35
C LYS A 66 -12.11 -33.99 4.16
N ILE A 67 -10.83 -33.73 4.44
CA ILE A 67 -9.80 -33.54 3.42
C ILE A 67 -9.44 -34.93 2.86
N ASP A 68 -10.08 -35.32 1.75
CA ASP A 68 -9.90 -36.59 1.06
C ASP A 68 -9.28 -36.44 -0.33
N TRP A 69 -9.18 -35.21 -0.83
CA TRP A 69 -8.54 -34.89 -2.10
C TRP A 69 -7.02 -35.10 -2.04
N LYS A 70 -6.46 -35.61 -3.13
CA LYS A 70 -5.03 -35.68 -3.40
C LYS A 70 -4.64 -34.56 -4.36
N ARG A 71 -3.35 -34.22 -4.42
CA ARG A 71 -2.85 -33.11 -5.25
C ARG A 71 -3.20 -33.33 -6.73
N GLU A 72 -3.22 -34.58 -7.16
CA GLU A 72 -3.51 -35.00 -8.54
C GLU A 72 -4.94 -34.65 -8.96
N ASP A 73 -5.89 -34.66 -8.02
CA ASP A 73 -7.30 -34.33 -8.26
C ASP A 73 -7.50 -32.85 -8.65
N LEU A 74 -6.53 -31.98 -8.33
CA LEU A 74 -6.58 -30.54 -8.63
C LEU A 74 -6.37 -30.22 -10.12
N TYR A 75 -5.78 -31.16 -10.87
CA TYR A 75 -5.51 -31.01 -12.30
C TYR A 75 -6.62 -31.59 -13.18
N ASP A 76 -7.58 -32.31 -12.59
CA ASP A 76 -8.66 -32.94 -13.32
C ASP A 76 -9.70 -31.90 -13.73
N ARG A 77 -9.47 -31.24 -14.88
CA ARG A 77 -10.47 -30.38 -15.50
C ARG A 77 -11.52 -31.27 -16.14
N LYS A 78 -12.65 -31.48 -15.45
CA LYS A 78 -13.84 -32.06 -16.05
C LYS A 78 -14.28 -31.18 -17.23
N LEU A 79 -14.13 -31.71 -18.44
CA LEU A 79 -14.73 -31.17 -19.67
C LEU A 79 -16.24 -31.45 -19.70
#